data_AF-A0A2V6PQL7-F1
#
_entry.id   AF-A0A2V6PQL7-F1
#
_cell.length_a   1.000
_cell.length_b   1.000
_cell.length_c   1.000
_cell.angle_alpha   90.00
_cell.angle_beta   90.00
_cell.angle_gamma   90.00
#
_symmetry.space_group_name_H-M   'P 1'
#
loop_
_entity.id
_entity.type
_entity.pdbx_description
1 polymer ?
#
loop_
_entity_poly.entity_id
_entity_poly.type
_entity_poly.pdbx_seq_one_letter_code
_entity_poly.pdbx_strand_id
1 'polypeptide(L)'
;MKPRRIPGRKFYASSGAVNWAGFVPLLLLGLIVSAAMAVFMHLLFRWGHYYVLIIPLLCALPVAGLGVLAVTRGHCRNPFIGAASGCVAGLVLYFGYYYAGMV
;
A
#
# COMPACT_ATOMS: atom_id res chain seq x y z
N MET A 1 5.55 -0.46 -31.11
CA MET A 1 5.78 -1.86 -31.55
C MET A 1 4.70 -2.76 -30.97
N LYS A 2 3.92 -3.45 -31.81
CA LYS A 2 2.87 -4.40 -31.35
C LYS A 2 3.57 -5.71 -30.95
N PRO A 3 3.45 -6.19 -29.70
CA PRO A 3 4.14 -7.40 -29.27
C PRO A 3 3.58 -8.62 -30.01
N ARG A 4 4.45 -9.38 -30.70
CA ARG A 4 4.11 -10.69 -31.28
C ARG A 4 3.77 -11.64 -30.12
N ARG A 5 2.50 -12.08 -30.04
CA ARG A 5 2.06 -13.05 -29.04
C ARG A 5 2.52 -14.45 -29.47
N ILE A 6 3.34 -15.09 -28.65
CA ILE A 6 3.68 -16.51 -28.81
C ILE A 6 2.41 -17.33 -28.48
N PRO A 7 1.94 -18.21 -29.38
CA PRO A 7 0.76 -19.04 -29.13
C PRO A 7 0.96 -19.89 -27.87
N GLY A 8 -0.07 -19.97 -27.01
CA GLY A 8 -0.07 -20.83 -25.81
C GLY A 8 0.39 -20.18 -24.50
N ARG A 9 1.02 -18.99 -24.51
CA ARG A 9 1.42 -18.28 -23.27
C ARG A 9 0.40 -17.19 -22.93
N LYS A 10 -0.32 -17.34 -21.80
CA LYS A 10 -1.20 -16.29 -21.26
C LYS A 10 -0.35 -15.14 -20.71
N PHE A 11 -0.02 -14.16 -21.56
CA PHE A 11 0.63 -12.93 -21.10
C PHE A 11 -0.36 -12.09 -20.29
N TYR A 12 0.10 -11.52 -19.17
CA TYR A 12 -0.67 -10.57 -18.38
C TYR A 12 -1.02 -9.37 -19.27
N ALA A 13 -2.30 -9.24 -19.62
CA ALA A 13 -2.82 -8.09 -20.33
C ALA A 13 -3.46 -7.15 -19.30
N SER A 14 -2.95 -5.91 -19.21
CA SER A 14 -3.56 -4.85 -18.42
C SER A 14 -4.94 -4.52 -19.01
N SER A 15 -5.97 -5.21 -18.55
CA SER A 15 -7.34 -4.99 -19.01
C SER A 15 -7.96 -3.73 -18.41
N GLY A 16 -7.26 -3.03 -17.50
CA GLY A 16 -7.80 -1.89 -16.75
C GLY A 16 -8.88 -2.27 -15.75
N ALA A 17 -9.33 -3.53 -15.74
CA ALA A 17 -10.37 -4.04 -14.86
C ALA A 17 -9.85 -4.20 -13.42
N VAL A 18 -10.71 -3.89 -12.47
CA VAL A 18 -10.46 -4.06 -11.04
C VAL A 18 -11.61 -4.88 -10.47
N ASN A 19 -11.30 -5.97 -9.76
CA ASN A 19 -12.30 -6.68 -8.97
C ASN A 19 -12.49 -5.94 -7.64
N TRP A 20 -13.43 -5.00 -7.62
CA TRP A 20 -13.72 -4.16 -6.46
C TRP A 20 -14.07 -4.97 -5.21
N ALA A 21 -14.81 -6.06 -5.34
CA ALA A 21 -15.23 -6.88 -4.19
C ALA A 21 -14.04 -7.53 -3.47
N GLY A 22 -12.99 -7.91 -4.21
CA GLY A 22 -11.75 -8.43 -3.61
C GLY A 22 -10.78 -7.33 -3.21
N PHE A 23 -10.67 -6.27 -4.01
CA PHE A 23 -9.69 -5.20 -3.81
C PHE A 23 -10.02 -4.29 -2.62
N VAL A 24 -11.28 -3.86 -2.50
CA VAL A 24 -11.70 -2.84 -1.52
C VAL A 24 -11.49 -3.30 -0.07
N PRO A 25 -11.89 -4.51 0.35
CA PRO A 25 -11.67 -4.95 1.74
C PRO A 25 -10.18 -5.00 2.12
N LEU A 26 -9.34 -5.47 1.20
CA LEU A 26 -7.89 -5.54 1.37
C LEU A 26 -7.25 -4.14 1.42
N LEU A 27 -7.74 -3.21 0.59
CA LEU A 27 -7.32 -1.81 0.62
C LEU A 27 -7.70 -1.15 1.95
N LEU A 28 -8.93 -1.33 2.42
CA LEU A 28 -9.40 -0.79 3.69
C LEU A 28 -8.57 -1.33 4.87
N LEU A 29 -8.29 -2.63 4.87
CA LEU A 29 -7.39 -3.23 5.85
C LEU A 29 -6.00 -2.60 5.79
N GLY A 30 -5.46 -2.38 4.60
CA GLY A 30 -4.19 -1.67 4.39
C GLY A 30 -4.20 -0.26 4.98
N LEU A 31 -5.28 0.50 4.81
CA LEU A 31 -5.44 1.84 5.39
C LEU A 31 -5.54 1.82 6.91
N ILE A 32 -6.27 0.86 7.49
CA ILE A 32 -6.36 0.67 8.94
C ILE A 32 -4.98 0.36 9.52
N VAL A 33 -4.25 -0.58 8.90
CA VAL A 33 -2.88 -0.93 9.31
C VAL A 33 -1.95 0.26 9.15
N SER A 34 -2.10 1.04 8.08
CA SER A 34 -1.34 2.26 7.88
C SER A 34 -1.55 3.28 9.01
N ALA A 35 -2.79 3.50 9.44
CA ALA A 35 -3.11 4.37 10.56
C ALA A 35 -2.56 3.82 11.88
N ALA A 36 -2.68 2.51 12.12
CA ALA A 36 -2.11 1.87 13.32
C ALA A 36 -0.58 1.99 13.36
N MET A 37 0.10 1.80 12.22
CA MET A 37 1.55 1.98 12.10
C MET A 37 1.97 3.43 12.29
N ALA A 38 1.14 4.40 11.91
CA ALA A 38 1.39 5.82 12.16
C ALA A 38 1.42 6.14 13.66
N VAL A 39 0.45 5.62 14.42
CA VAL A 39 0.42 5.73 15.88
C VAL A 39 1.63 5.01 16.51
N PHE A 40 1.96 3.81 16.03
CA PHE A 40 3.15 3.08 16.48
C PHE A 40 4.45 3.85 16.22
N MET A 41 4.55 4.49 15.05
CA MET A 41 5.68 5.36 14.70
C MET A 41 5.81 6.53 15.69
N HIS A 42 4.68 7.10 16.13
CA HIS A 42 4.65 8.15 17.14
C HIS A 42 5.09 7.64 18.52
N LEU A 43 4.67 6.44 18.91
CA LEU A 43 5.13 5.81 20.15
C LEU A 43 6.64 5.57 20.15
N LEU A 44 7.20 5.09 19.04
CA LEU A 44 8.65 4.92 18.88
C LEU A 44 9.41 6.23 19.04
N PHE A 45 8.88 7.32 18.45
CA PHE A 45 9.44 8.66 18.65
C PHE A 45 9.42 9.08 20.12
N ARG A 46 8.31 8.82 20.84
CA ARG A 46 8.21 9.09 22.29
C ARG A 46 9.16 8.26 23.14
N TRP A 47 9.56 7.07 22.68
CA TRP A 47 10.55 6.21 23.34
C TRP A 47 12.00 6.56 22.98
N GLY A 48 12.24 7.61 22.18
CA GLY A 48 13.57 8.09 21.86
C GLY A 48 14.17 7.53 20.57
N HIS A 49 13.39 6.81 19.76
CA HIS A 49 13.86 6.29 18.46
C HIS A 49 13.65 7.32 17.34
N TYR A 50 14.55 8.28 17.23
CA TYR A 50 14.48 9.41 16.28
C TYR A 50 15.00 9.12 14.87
N TYR A 51 14.96 7.88 14.40
CA TYR A 51 15.50 7.53 13.08
C TYR A 51 14.53 7.93 11.96
N VAL A 52 14.77 9.10 11.38
CA VAL A 52 13.91 9.75 10.37
C VAL A 52 13.67 8.89 9.13
N LEU A 53 14.58 7.98 8.77
CA LEU A 53 14.44 7.12 7.58
C LEU A 53 14.13 5.67 7.93
N ILE A 54 14.81 5.10 8.94
CA ILE A 54 14.73 3.66 9.24
C ILE A 54 13.35 3.29 9.78
N ILE A 55 12.83 4.06 10.74
CA ILE A 55 11.56 3.75 11.40
C ILE A 55 10.37 3.84 10.42
N PRO A 56 10.22 4.91 9.62
CA PRO A 56 9.16 4.96 8.62
C PRO A 56 9.26 3.84 7.59
N LEU A 57 10.47 3.47 7.17
CA LEU A 57 10.68 2.38 6.22
C LEU A 57 10.23 1.03 6.80
N LEU A 58 10.56 0.73 8.05
CA LEU A 58 10.11 -0.48 8.74
C LEU A 58 8.58 -0.51 8.90
N CYS A 59 7.98 0.60 9.30
CA CYS A 59 6.52 0.74 9.41
C CYS A 59 5.81 0.64 8.06
N ALA A 60 6.47 1.00 6.95
CA ALA A 60 5.92 0.87 5.61
C ALA A 60 5.89 -0.57 5.08
N LEU A 61 6.71 -1.48 5.61
CA LEU A 61 6.76 -2.89 5.17
C LEU A 61 5.39 -3.60 5.27
N PRO A 62 4.68 -3.61 6.43
CA PRO A 62 3.37 -4.23 6.51
C PRO A 62 2.34 -3.57 5.59
N VAL A 63 2.40 -2.24 5.43
CA VAL A 63 1.51 -1.49 4.53
C VAL A 63 1.76 -1.89 3.07
N ALA A 64 3.02 -1.98 2.66
CA ALA A 64 3.40 -2.43 1.32
C ALA A 64 3.00 -3.89 1.08
N GLY A 65 3.18 -4.77 2.07
CA GLY A 65 2.76 -6.17 2.00
C GLY A 65 1.26 -6.31 1.74
N LEU A 66 0.43 -5.54 2.46
CA LEU A 66 -1.01 -5.49 2.23
C LEU A 66 -1.38 -4.86 0.89
N GLY A 67 -0.65 -3.84 0.43
CA GLY A 67 -0.84 -3.26 -0.90
C GLY A 67 -0.58 -4.28 -2.02
N VAL A 68 0.52 -5.04 -1.93
CA VAL A 68 0.83 -6.12 -2.87
C VAL A 68 -0.23 -7.21 -2.81
N LEU A 69 -0.69 -7.59 -1.62
CA LEU A 69 -1.76 -8.56 -1.45
C LEU A 69 -3.09 -8.07 -2.05
N ALA A 70 -3.43 -6.79 -1.85
CA ALA A 70 -4.61 -6.16 -2.43
C ALA A 70 -4.57 -6.19 -3.96
N VAL A 71 -3.43 -5.86 -4.56
CA VAL A 71 -3.27 -5.88 -6.03
C VAL A 71 -3.33 -7.31 -6.59
N THR A 72 -2.61 -8.24 -5.96
CA THR A 72 -2.48 -9.62 -6.46
C THR A 72 -3.76 -10.44 -6.24
N ARG A 73 -4.33 -10.43 -5.03
CA ARG A 73 -5.57 -11.18 -4.70
C ARG A 73 -6.84 -10.43 -5.05
N GLY A 74 -6.85 -9.11 -4.99
CA GLY A 74 -7.95 -8.29 -5.48
C GLY A 74 -7.99 -8.21 -7.01
N HIS A 75 -7.10 -8.91 -7.72
CA HIS A 75 -7.03 -8.94 -9.19
C HIS A 75 -7.07 -7.53 -9.80
N CYS A 76 -6.37 -6.56 -9.20
CA CYS A 76 -6.29 -5.22 -9.73
C CYS A 76 -5.37 -5.23 -10.96
N ARG A 77 -5.95 -5.06 -12.16
CA ARG A 77 -5.20 -5.02 -13.43
C ARG A 77 -4.99 -3.61 -13.97
N ASN A 78 -5.26 -2.61 -13.14
CA ASN A 78 -5.02 -1.20 -13.44
C ASN A 78 -3.82 -0.68 -12.64
N PRO A 79 -2.67 -0.39 -13.29
CA PRO A 79 -1.47 0.07 -12.60
C PRO A 79 -1.67 1.43 -11.92
N PHE A 80 -2.53 2.31 -12.47
CA PHE A 80 -2.80 3.61 -11.87
C PHE A 80 -3.54 3.48 -10.54
N ILE A 81 -4.53 2.58 -10.45
CA ILE A 81 -5.28 2.36 -9.21
C ILE A 81 -4.37 1.72 -8.16
N GLY A 82 -3.55 0.75 -8.55
CA GLY A 82 -2.54 0.15 -7.66
C GLY A 82 -1.57 1.21 -7.10
N ALA A 83 -0.97 2.02 -7.98
CA ALA A 83 -0.06 3.09 -7.57
C ALA A 83 -0.73 4.14 -6.68
N ALA A 84 -1.91 4.64 -7.07
CA ALA A 84 -2.66 5.62 -6.30
C ALA A 84 -3.01 5.09 -4.90
N SER A 85 -3.43 3.83 -4.80
CA SER A 85 -3.75 3.20 -3.53
C SER A 85 -2.54 3.09 -2.60
N GLY A 86 -1.36 2.75 -3.13
CA GLY A 86 -0.10 2.73 -2.39
C GLY A 86 0.33 4.14 -1.94
N CYS A 87 0.18 5.15 -2.82
CA CYS A 87 0.44 6.54 -2.46
C CYS A 87 -0.47 6.99 -1.31
N VAL A 88 -1.78 6.75 -1.40
CA VAL A 88 -2.74 7.12 -0.34
C VAL A 88 -2.37 6.44 0.98
N ALA A 89 -2.05 5.14 0.97
CA ALA A 89 -1.62 4.44 2.17
C ALA A 89 -0.31 5.04 2.73
N GLY A 90 0.68 5.33 1.89
CA GLY A 90 1.91 6.00 2.32
C GLY A 90 1.67 7.37 2.95
N LEU A 91 0.76 8.17 2.39
CA LEU A 91 0.36 9.46 2.96
C LEU A 91 -0.34 9.30 4.30
N VAL A 92 -1.24 8.32 4.44
CA VAL A 92 -1.89 8.00 5.72
C VAL A 92 -0.87 7.60 6.78
N LEU A 93 0.12 6.78 6.44
CA LEU A 93 1.19 6.40 7.35
C LEU A 93 2.00 7.63 7.79
N TYR A 94 2.51 8.39 6.82
CA TYR A 94 3.46 9.46 7.09
C TYR A 94 2.81 10.67 7.76
N PHE A 95 1.67 11.15 7.24
CA PHE A 95 0.96 12.26 7.86
C PHE A 95 0.20 11.85 9.12
N GLY A 96 -0.27 10.61 9.21
CA GLY A 96 -0.88 10.08 10.42
C GLY A 96 0.05 10.15 11.62
N TYR A 97 1.36 10.00 11.42
CA TYR A 97 2.34 10.13 12.50
C TYR A 97 2.36 11.53 13.09
N TYR A 98 2.35 12.56 12.24
CA TYR A 98 2.29 13.96 12.69
C TYR A 98 0.95 14.25 13.37
N TYR A 99 -0.14 13.74 12.81
CA TYR A 99 -1.47 13.87 13.40
C TYR A 99 -1.55 13.23 14.79
N ALA A 100 -1.00 12.02 14.96
CA ALA A 100 -0.96 11.33 16.25
C ALA A 100 -0.15 12.07 17.31
N GLY A 101 0.78 12.95 16.92
CA GLY A 101 1.50 13.81 17.85
C GLY A 101 0.80 15.15 18.16
N MET A 102 -0.23 15.52 17.41
CA MET A 102 -1.05 16.71 17.66
C MET A 102 -2.24 16.43 18.58
N VAL A 103 -2.69 15.18 18.64
CA VAL A 103 -3.77 14.70 19.52
C VAL A 103 -3.19 14.20 20.84
#